data_AF-A0A8E6B677-F1
#
_entry.id   AF-A0A8E6B677-F1
#
_cell.length_a   1.000
_cell.length_b   1.000
_cell.length_c   1.000
_cell.angle_alpha   90.00
_cell.angle_beta   90.00
_cell.angle_gamma   90.00
#
_symmetry.space_group_name_H-M   'P 1'
#
loop_
_entity.id
_entity.type
_entity.pdbx_description
1 polymer ?
#
loop_
_entity_poly.entity_id
_entity_poly.type
_entity_poly.pdbx_seq_one_letter_code
_entity_poly.pdbx_strand_id
1 'polypeptide(L)'
;MRRIIFGLIALGFGAILITSPLFSQPPGGDKGGKGPPRFELGTVLPPPLLEELNLTPEQEKALEQMKADLKVELEKLLTPDQKKMVENFRPMGPGGGQAKKGGPGGKGGNRPNVPSNFEITAPPLLPTPILVKGPLQVVGGKSPIQLTGDAIEGVLGNYNKEVSGTGIRFLSGQDLNKDGEKAGNLSFTVKGLNNEKGRWYRILVRGLAQDNFAVEDEELYIKAEYFKEDGKNALDYIKKSIYAQLELERKSFKDPGTNKSLGAATWRNYSIDFRTPFPEVDTLKISVGFNKGAGKSTNSEFWISELEVLPIPDPTNYTRPTRASNSNPPALKSLVSLGGRWYYDPRNGGKEIPKQFDSTNVDQLYYLADKLETPFVNNTTSWLRRGYLDYFGKLVEKDQFVSDSLVILFTEKFIVLRSKNLPNHPTAVFPDRTRYLDGNPNYIQEQRDVWRIPLQPKENPKHVAMTMKNTRALPMGPIGVAVNGVVFFNPFDESAEVDAVWRLDRCCGHPSPSFEYHYHKYPSCVNTPWADDGAEHSTLIGFAFDGYPVYGPYESKGVLAKDSKEHPLNEFNLHSDPLRGPHYHVTPGKFPHIIGGYWGEVDPSTRGKKGPPKQ
;
A
#
# COMPACT_ATOMS: atom_id res chain seq x y z
N MET A 1 50.32 39.46 61.92
CA MET A 1 49.95 38.81 60.64
C MET A 1 49.02 37.64 60.94
N ARG A 2 47.85 37.62 60.26
CA ARG A 2 46.96 36.48 59.89
C ARG A 2 46.38 35.57 61.01
N ARG A 3 45.04 35.59 61.22
CA ARG A 3 43.95 34.76 60.59
C ARG A 3 43.66 33.52 61.47
N ILE A 4 42.46 33.05 61.80
CA ILE A 4 41.03 33.26 61.46
C ILE A 4 40.23 32.75 62.70
N ILE A 5 39.07 33.34 63.00
CA ILE A 5 38.32 33.20 64.28
C ILE A 5 36.90 32.63 64.06
N PHE A 6 36.55 31.61 64.89
CA PHE A 6 35.27 31.20 65.51
C PHE A 6 34.01 30.91 64.64
N GLY A 7 33.11 29.97 64.95
CA GLY A 7 32.89 29.14 66.14
C GLY A 7 31.72 29.61 67.03
N LEU A 8 30.50 29.08 66.77
CA LEU A 8 29.41 28.64 67.69
C LEU A 8 28.92 29.47 68.93
N ILE A 9 27.67 29.14 69.34
CA ILE A 9 26.88 29.47 70.58
C ILE A 9 25.92 30.67 70.39
N ALA A 10 24.58 30.66 70.51
CA ALA A 10 23.50 29.91 71.20
C ALA A 10 22.81 30.75 72.32
N LEU A 11 21.49 30.51 72.49
CA LEU A 11 20.51 31.01 73.49
C LEU A 11 19.93 32.43 73.25
N GLY A 12 18.63 32.70 73.40
CA GLY A 12 17.47 31.91 73.79
C GLY A 12 16.27 32.80 74.18
N PHE A 13 15.07 32.22 74.03
CA PHE A 13 13.78 32.53 74.68
C PHE A 13 12.92 33.76 74.31
N GLY A 14 11.65 33.46 74.00
CA GLY A 14 10.53 34.40 73.95
C GLY A 14 9.31 33.84 73.23
N ALA A 15 8.61 32.89 73.86
CA ALA A 15 7.38 32.26 73.38
C ALA A 15 6.20 33.25 73.28
N ILE A 16 5.25 33.00 72.37
CA ILE A 16 3.80 33.08 72.60
C ILE A 16 3.11 32.18 71.55
N LEU A 17 2.40 31.19 72.07
CA LEU A 17 1.53 30.23 71.39
C LEU A 17 0.12 30.57 71.89
N ILE A 18 -0.78 31.06 71.02
CA ILE A 18 -2.21 31.18 71.35
C ILE A 18 -3.03 30.72 70.15
N THR A 19 -3.40 29.43 70.23
CA THR A 19 -4.69 28.80 69.91
C THR A 19 -5.57 29.35 68.78
N SER A 20 -5.82 28.50 67.80
CA SER A 20 -7.02 28.46 66.96
C SER A 20 -8.31 28.33 67.78
N PRO A 21 -9.46 28.78 67.27
CA PRO A 21 -10.74 28.19 67.57
C PRO A 21 -11.22 27.31 66.40
N LEU A 22 -11.62 26.09 66.75
CA LEU A 22 -12.37 25.14 65.93
C LEU A 22 -13.86 25.25 66.33
N PHE A 23 -14.75 25.04 65.34
CA PHE A 23 -16.21 24.91 65.39
C PHE A 23 -17.02 26.20 65.65
N SER A 24 -17.93 26.62 64.76
CA SER A 24 -19.18 25.89 64.41
C SER A 24 -19.81 26.33 63.07
N GLN A 25 -20.37 25.35 62.34
CA GLN A 25 -21.53 25.47 61.43
C GLN A 25 -22.79 25.00 62.21
N PRO A 26 -24.04 25.08 61.70
CA PRO A 26 -24.75 26.04 60.82
C PRO A 26 -26.15 26.43 61.45
N PRO A 27 -27.11 27.12 60.78
CA PRO A 27 -28.00 26.55 59.75
C PRO A 27 -28.15 27.51 58.53
N GLY A 28 -28.45 27.11 57.29
CA GLY A 28 -29.47 26.18 56.83
C GLY A 28 -30.63 26.98 56.21
N GLY A 29 -30.79 26.90 54.88
CA GLY A 29 -31.96 27.40 54.13
C GLY A 29 -31.73 28.66 53.29
N ASP A 30 -31.98 28.82 51.98
CA ASP A 30 -32.13 27.99 50.76
C ASP A 30 -32.86 28.89 49.72
N LYS A 31 -32.46 28.79 48.44
CA LYS A 31 -33.10 29.31 47.19
C LYS A 31 -33.19 30.84 46.98
N GLY A 32 -32.77 31.40 45.85
CA GLY A 32 -32.31 30.81 44.61
C GLY A 32 -31.78 31.88 43.65
N GLY A 33 -30.54 31.70 43.18
CA GLY A 33 -30.01 32.49 42.09
C GLY A 33 -30.78 32.13 40.83
N LYS A 34 -31.61 33.06 40.32
CA LYS A 34 -32.11 33.00 38.96
C LYS A 34 -30.88 32.82 38.05
N GLY A 35 -30.81 31.68 37.36
CA GLY A 35 -29.78 31.45 36.35
C GLY A 35 -29.80 32.57 35.30
N PRO A 36 -28.74 32.69 34.49
CA PRO A 36 -28.67 33.71 33.45
C PRO A 36 -29.96 33.69 32.62
N PRO A 37 -30.52 34.87 32.27
CA PRO A 37 -31.82 34.94 31.61
C PRO A 37 -31.83 34.05 30.37
N ARG A 38 -32.97 33.39 30.12
CA ARG A 38 -33.15 32.55 28.94
C ARG A 38 -32.82 33.38 27.70
N PHE A 39 -32.09 32.80 26.77
CA PHE A 39 -31.82 33.46 25.50
C PHE A 39 -33.14 33.62 24.74
N GLU A 40 -33.56 34.86 24.50
CA GLU A 40 -34.79 35.15 23.76
C GLU A 40 -34.52 35.21 22.26
N LEU A 41 -35.29 34.44 21.49
CA LEU A 41 -35.18 34.36 20.03
C LEU A 41 -35.44 35.74 19.41
N GLY A 42 -34.51 36.22 18.59
CA GLY A 42 -34.57 37.56 17.97
C GLY A 42 -33.81 38.65 18.72
N THR A 43 -33.16 38.34 19.84
CA THR A 43 -32.30 39.31 20.57
C THR A 43 -31.02 39.61 19.77
N VAL A 44 -30.95 40.79 19.15
CA VAL A 44 -29.82 41.21 18.30
C VAL A 44 -28.62 41.72 19.12
N LEU A 45 -28.89 42.35 20.27
CA LEU A 45 -27.89 42.90 21.18
C LEU A 45 -28.18 42.45 22.62
N PRO A 46 -27.17 42.04 23.40
CA PRO A 46 -27.37 41.50 24.75
C PRO A 46 -27.84 42.60 25.72
N PRO A 47 -28.73 42.29 26.69
CA PRO A 47 -29.34 43.29 27.57
C PRO A 47 -28.35 44.20 28.34
N PRO A 48 -27.22 43.71 28.89
CA PRO A 48 -26.27 44.57 29.59
C PRO A 48 -25.66 45.66 28.71
N LEU A 49 -25.52 45.41 27.40
CA LEU A 49 -24.97 46.38 26.45
C LEU A 49 -26.03 47.42 26.05
N LEU A 50 -27.32 47.06 26.05
CA LEU A 50 -28.40 47.99 25.74
C LEU A 50 -28.55 49.07 26.83
N GLU A 51 -28.40 48.67 28.09
CA GLU A 51 -28.44 49.58 29.24
C GLU A 51 -27.25 50.57 29.24
N GLU A 52 -26.11 50.19 28.66
CA GLU A 52 -24.92 51.06 28.56
C GLU A 52 -24.91 52.00 27.35
N LEU A 53 -25.71 51.70 26.30
CA LEU A 53 -25.69 52.45 25.04
C LEU A 53 -26.48 53.76 25.06
N ASN A 54 -27.23 54.03 26.15
CA ASN A 54 -27.98 55.29 26.38
C ASN A 54 -28.75 55.74 25.13
N LEU A 55 -29.53 54.81 24.56
CA LEU A 55 -30.21 54.97 23.30
C LEU A 55 -31.26 56.08 23.37
N THR A 56 -31.47 56.77 22.24
CA THR A 56 -32.61 57.68 22.10
C THR A 56 -33.92 56.90 22.02
N PRO A 57 -35.07 57.47 22.43
CA PRO A 57 -36.36 56.78 22.34
C PRO A 57 -36.69 56.26 20.93
N GLU A 58 -36.27 56.98 19.88
CA GLU A 58 -36.43 56.52 18.50
C GLU A 58 -35.55 55.31 18.16
N GLN A 59 -34.34 55.23 18.71
CA GLN A 59 -33.42 54.09 18.51
C GLN A 59 -33.85 52.85 19.30
N GLU A 60 -34.37 53.01 20.52
CA GLU A 60 -34.96 51.91 21.29
C GLU A 60 -36.15 51.32 20.54
N LYS A 61 -37.05 52.18 20.03
CA LYS A 61 -38.21 51.75 19.25
C LYS A 61 -37.82 51.03 17.95
N ALA A 62 -36.79 51.50 17.24
CA ALA A 62 -36.29 50.85 16.04
C ALA A 62 -35.64 49.49 16.33
N LEU A 63 -34.95 49.36 17.47
CA LEU A 63 -34.33 48.12 17.87
C LEU A 63 -35.37 47.07 18.30
N GLU A 64 -36.42 47.49 19.02
CA GLU A 64 -37.54 46.60 19.37
C GLU A 64 -38.31 46.14 18.12
N GLN A 65 -38.47 47.02 17.12
CA GLN A 65 -39.05 46.60 15.83
C GLN A 65 -38.15 45.60 15.10
N MET A 66 -36.83 45.83 15.04
CA MET A 66 -35.89 44.87 14.44
C MET A 66 -35.86 43.52 15.17
N LYS A 67 -35.96 43.52 16.51
CA LYS A 67 -36.07 42.27 17.29
C LYS A 67 -37.35 41.51 16.94
N ALA A 68 -38.47 42.22 16.81
CA ALA A 68 -39.76 41.62 16.44
C ALA A 68 -39.73 41.03 15.02
N ASP A 69 -39.20 41.77 14.04
CA ASP A 69 -39.12 41.32 12.64
C ASP A 69 -38.18 40.11 12.51
N LEU A 70 -37.03 40.15 13.20
CA LEU A 70 -36.08 39.04 13.21
C LEU A 70 -36.66 37.79 13.88
N LYS A 71 -37.42 37.96 14.98
CA LYS A 71 -38.10 36.84 15.65
C LYS A 71 -39.11 36.16 14.71
N VAL A 72 -39.90 36.94 13.98
CA VAL A 72 -40.88 36.40 13.01
C VAL A 72 -40.18 35.60 11.89
N GLU A 73 -39.07 36.10 11.34
CA GLU A 73 -38.33 35.36 10.31
C GLU A 73 -37.64 34.10 10.86
N LEU A 74 -37.07 34.17 12.07
CA LEU A 74 -36.48 32.98 12.72
C LEU A 74 -37.54 31.93 13.08
N GLU A 75 -38.75 32.34 13.47
CA GLU A 75 -39.85 31.41 13.72
C GLU A 75 -40.34 30.70 12.45
N LYS A 76 -40.22 31.31 11.27
CA LYS A 76 -40.53 30.64 9.99
C LYS A 76 -39.43 29.69 9.54
N LEU A 77 -38.16 30.03 9.81
CA LEU A 77 -36.99 29.27 9.37
C LEU A 77 -36.69 28.04 10.22
N LEU A 78 -36.98 28.08 11.53
CA LEU A 78 -36.62 27.01 12.45
C LEU A 78 -37.69 25.91 12.54
N THR A 79 -37.26 24.65 12.58
CA THR A 79 -38.14 23.49 12.84
C THR A 79 -38.65 23.45 14.29
N PRO A 80 -39.76 22.73 14.60
CA PRO A 80 -40.29 22.65 15.96
C PRO A 80 -39.27 22.20 17.02
N ASP A 81 -38.37 21.29 16.66
CA ASP A 81 -37.35 20.76 17.59
C ASP A 81 -36.19 21.75 17.81
N GLN A 82 -35.80 22.51 16.77
CA GLN A 82 -34.80 23.56 16.89
C GLN A 82 -35.30 24.74 17.74
N LYS A 83 -36.60 25.08 17.64
CA LYS A 83 -37.22 26.08 18.52
C LYS A 83 -37.12 25.66 19.99
N LYS A 84 -37.41 24.39 20.29
CA LYS A 84 -37.23 23.82 21.64
C LYS A 84 -35.77 23.85 22.12
N MET A 85 -34.78 23.70 21.24
CA MET A 85 -33.37 23.81 21.62
C MET A 85 -32.99 25.23 22.00
N VAL A 86 -33.45 26.24 21.26
CA VAL A 86 -33.16 27.66 21.56
C VAL A 86 -33.81 28.08 22.88
N GLU A 87 -35.05 27.68 23.15
CA GLU A 87 -35.74 27.97 24.41
C GLU A 87 -35.02 27.41 25.65
N ASN A 88 -34.20 26.36 25.46
CA ASN A 88 -33.46 25.68 26.51
C ASN A 88 -31.98 26.10 26.60
N PHE A 89 -31.51 27.01 25.73
CA PHE A 89 -30.11 27.46 25.68
C PHE A 89 -29.76 28.47 26.80
N ARG A 90 -28.58 28.31 27.43
CA ARG A 90 -28.04 29.22 28.46
C ARG A 90 -26.53 29.49 28.23
N PRO A 91 -26.11 30.76 27.99
CA PRO A 91 -24.68 31.09 27.77
C PRO A 91 -23.89 31.32 29.08
N MET A 92 -22.58 31.03 29.06
CA MET A 92 -21.63 31.23 30.17
C MET A 92 -20.82 32.54 29.96
N GLY A 93 -20.68 33.38 31.00
CA GLY A 93 -20.16 34.76 30.90
C GLY A 93 -18.63 34.91 31.04
N PRO A 94 -17.99 35.95 30.45
CA PRO A 94 -16.53 36.10 30.44
C PRO A 94 -16.02 37.24 31.33
N GLY A 95 -14.93 36.98 32.06
CA GLY A 95 -14.17 37.98 32.81
C GLY A 95 -12.68 38.00 32.43
N GLY A 96 -12.16 39.22 32.28
CA GLY A 96 -10.73 39.58 32.22
C GLY A 96 -10.32 40.14 30.86
N GLY A 97 -9.88 41.38 30.66
CA GLY A 97 -9.59 42.51 31.55
C GLY A 97 -8.61 43.45 30.82
N GLN A 98 -9.09 44.63 30.42
CA GLN A 98 -8.44 45.97 30.36
C GLN A 98 -7.02 46.12 29.74
N ALA A 99 -6.63 47.18 29.00
CA ALA A 99 -7.15 48.53 28.77
C ALA A 99 -6.46 49.14 27.50
N LYS A 100 -7.12 50.10 26.82
CA LYS A 100 -6.48 51.09 25.93
C LYS A 100 -6.29 52.40 26.70
N LYS A 101 -5.33 53.24 26.29
CA LYS A 101 -5.53 54.71 26.25
C LYS A 101 -4.53 55.44 25.34
N GLY A 102 -5.06 56.35 24.50
CA GLY A 102 -4.32 57.41 23.82
C GLY A 102 -4.99 57.89 22.52
N GLY A 103 -5.70 59.03 22.55
CA GLY A 103 -5.93 59.91 21.38
C GLY A 103 -5.00 61.13 21.45
N PRO A 104 -5.27 62.29 20.80
CA PRO A 104 -6.11 62.58 19.62
C PRO A 104 -5.42 63.53 18.58
N GLY A 105 -6.02 63.72 17.38
CA GLY A 105 -5.90 64.99 16.63
C GLY A 105 -5.74 64.94 15.10
N GLY A 106 -6.65 65.60 14.37
CA GLY A 106 -6.41 66.14 13.01
C GLY A 106 -7.44 65.79 11.92
N LYS A 107 -8.35 66.72 11.57
CA LYS A 107 -9.37 66.63 10.51
C LYS A 107 -8.93 67.29 9.18
N GLY A 108 -9.37 66.68 8.05
CA GLY A 108 -9.66 67.29 6.74
C GLY A 108 -8.51 67.18 5.72
N GLY A 109 -8.45 66.20 4.80
CA GLY A 109 -9.26 66.02 3.57
C GLY A 109 -8.43 66.50 2.35
N ASN A 110 -8.17 65.80 1.24
CA ASN A 110 -8.89 64.72 0.56
C ASN A 110 -7.96 64.00 -0.46
N ARG A 111 -7.63 62.74 -0.18
CA ARG A 111 -7.27 61.59 -1.07
C ARG A 111 -7.02 60.44 -0.08
N PRO A 112 -7.69 59.27 -0.14
CA PRO A 112 -7.48 58.21 0.84
C PRO A 112 -6.04 57.68 0.74
N ASN A 113 -5.19 58.20 1.61
CA ASN A 113 -3.97 57.57 2.02
C ASN A 113 -4.42 56.35 2.82
N VAL A 114 -4.26 55.15 2.26
CA VAL A 114 -4.65 53.89 2.90
C VAL A 114 -3.91 53.77 4.24
N PRO A 115 -4.59 53.78 5.41
CA PRO A 115 -3.93 53.53 6.67
C PRO A 115 -3.84 52.02 6.91
N SER A 116 -2.64 51.61 7.31
CA SER A 116 -2.02 50.29 7.30
C SER A 116 -2.57 49.20 8.25
N ASN A 117 -3.82 49.23 8.74
CA ASN A 117 -4.24 48.32 9.83
C ASN A 117 -5.56 47.56 9.60
N PHE A 118 -5.74 46.93 8.43
CA PHE A 118 -6.65 45.78 8.32
C PHE A 118 -5.94 44.54 8.88
N GLU A 119 -6.16 44.22 10.17
CA GLU A 119 -5.89 42.85 10.64
C GLU A 119 -7.05 41.96 10.21
N ILE A 120 -6.86 41.30 9.07
CA ILE A 120 -7.69 40.20 8.59
C ILE A 120 -7.41 39.02 9.53
N THR A 121 -8.28 38.78 10.52
CA THR A 121 -8.23 37.52 11.27
C THR A 121 -8.73 36.39 10.38
N ALA A 122 -7.84 35.46 10.05
CA ALA A 122 -8.16 34.31 9.21
C ALA A 122 -9.27 33.44 9.82
N PRO A 123 -10.17 32.86 9.01
CA PRO A 123 -11.16 31.91 9.49
C PRO A 123 -10.47 30.70 10.18
N PRO A 124 -11.15 30.05 11.15
CA PRO A 124 -10.56 28.94 11.90
C PRO A 124 -10.17 27.78 10.98
N LEU A 125 -8.99 27.22 11.23
CA LEU A 125 -8.39 26.08 10.51
C LEU A 125 -9.21 24.81 10.78
N LEU A 126 -9.94 24.30 9.78
CA LEU A 126 -10.59 22.99 9.84
C LEU A 126 -9.57 21.87 9.53
N PRO A 127 -9.62 20.68 10.14
CA PRO A 127 -8.69 19.60 9.82
C PRO A 127 -8.84 19.10 8.38
N THR A 128 -7.76 18.58 7.80
CA THR A 128 -7.75 18.02 6.43
C THR A 128 -8.77 16.86 6.33
N PRO A 129 -9.81 16.92 5.47
CA PRO A 129 -10.79 15.85 5.39
C PRO A 129 -10.16 14.59 4.74
N ILE A 130 -10.18 13.46 5.46
CA ILE A 130 -10.10 12.15 4.82
C ILE A 130 -11.51 11.76 4.42
N LEU A 131 -11.74 11.52 3.13
CA LEU A 131 -13.01 11.03 2.64
C LEU A 131 -12.88 9.54 2.31
N VAL A 132 -13.42 8.71 3.18
CA VAL A 132 -13.58 7.28 2.90
C VAL A 132 -15.02 7.01 2.47
N LYS A 133 -15.19 6.32 1.34
CA LYS A 133 -16.50 6.07 0.72
C LYS A 133 -16.81 4.57 0.68
N GLY A 134 -18.11 4.24 0.67
CA GLY A 134 -18.58 2.86 0.62
C GLY A 134 -18.52 2.15 1.99
N PRO A 135 -18.30 0.82 2.03
CA PRO A 135 -18.24 0.05 3.29
C PRO A 135 -16.94 0.26 4.08
N LEU A 136 -15.98 0.99 3.50
CA LEU A 136 -14.68 1.23 4.07
C LEU A 136 -14.77 2.10 5.32
N GLN A 137 -13.95 1.78 6.32
CA GLN A 137 -13.89 2.50 7.59
C GLN A 137 -12.44 2.86 7.93
N VAL A 138 -12.22 4.12 8.27
CA VAL A 138 -10.91 4.56 8.78
C VAL A 138 -10.72 4.01 10.19
N VAL A 139 -9.57 3.42 10.44
CA VAL A 139 -9.18 2.93 11.76
C VAL A 139 -8.52 4.08 12.52
N GLY A 140 -9.21 4.61 13.54
CA GLY A 140 -8.70 5.69 14.39
C GLY A 140 -9.82 6.55 14.98
N GLY A 141 -9.46 7.40 15.94
CA GLY A 141 -10.37 8.38 16.57
C GLY A 141 -10.54 9.65 15.73
N LYS A 142 -10.75 10.80 16.39
CA LYS A 142 -11.02 12.10 15.74
C LYS A 142 -9.92 12.58 14.75
N SER A 143 -8.68 12.09 14.88
CA SER A 143 -7.60 12.38 13.93
C SER A 143 -6.90 11.07 13.54
N PRO A 144 -7.33 10.40 12.46
CA PRO A 144 -6.80 9.10 12.06
C PRO A 144 -5.52 9.18 11.20
N ILE A 145 -5.07 10.39 10.89
CA ILE A 145 -3.83 10.68 10.15
C ILE A 145 -2.62 10.55 11.08
N GLN A 146 -1.60 9.84 10.60
CA GLN A 146 -0.26 9.81 11.17
C GLN A 146 0.71 10.52 10.23
N LEU A 147 1.39 11.54 10.75
CA LEU A 147 2.47 12.24 10.04
C LEU A 147 3.81 11.84 10.64
N THR A 148 4.81 11.64 9.78
CA THR A 148 6.19 11.33 10.18
C THR A 148 7.17 12.09 9.28
N GLY A 149 8.37 12.37 9.79
CA GLY A 149 9.40 13.09 9.06
C GLY A 149 9.03 14.55 8.79
N ASP A 150 9.37 15.03 7.60
CA ASP A 150 9.20 16.41 7.15
C ASP A 150 7.80 16.71 6.59
N ALA A 151 6.79 16.23 7.31
CA ALA A 151 5.38 16.40 7.01
C ALA A 151 4.67 17.09 8.18
N ILE A 152 3.93 18.16 7.89
CA ILE A 152 3.18 18.93 8.90
C ILE A 152 1.75 19.21 8.44
N GLU A 153 0.83 19.36 9.37
CA GLU A 153 -0.47 19.97 9.10
C GLU A 153 -0.36 21.50 9.18
N GLY A 154 -1.03 22.21 8.29
CA GLY A 154 -1.02 23.67 8.32
C GLY A 154 -1.80 24.32 7.19
N VAL A 155 -1.63 25.64 7.09
CA VAL A 155 -2.26 26.48 6.06
C VAL A 155 -1.63 26.19 4.70
N LEU A 156 -2.46 25.94 3.69
CA LEU A 156 -2.05 25.78 2.31
C LEU A 156 -2.08 27.14 1.64
N GLY A 157 -0.92 27.77 1.47
CA GLY A 157 -0.81 29.11 0.91
C GLY A 157 -0.06 30.09 1.79
N ASN A 158 -0.17 31.36 1.43
CA ASN A 158 0.38 32.49 2.16
C ASN A 158 -0.73 33.51 2.42
N TYR A 159 -0.93 33.88 3.68
CA TYR A 159 -1.95 34.85 4.10
C TYR A 159 -1.91 36.19 3.34
N ASN A 160 -0.74 36.59 2.83
CA ASN A 160 -0.55 37.86 2.12
C ASN A 160 -0.71 37.73 0.59
N LYS A 161 -0.92 36.51 0.06
CA LYS A 161 -1.09 36.28 -1.38
C LYS A 161 -2.40 35.52 -1.66
N GLU A 162 -2.46 34.28 -1.19
CA GLU A 162 -3.55 33.34 -1.44
C GLU A 162 -3.54 32.26 -0.37
N VAL A 163 -4.70 31.96 0.22
CA VAL A 163 -4.89 30.85 1.16
C VAL A 163 -5.96 29.92 0.58
N SER A 164 -5.59 28.67 0.34
CA SER A 164 -6.46 27.62 -0.20
C SER A 164 -7.08 26.75 0.91
N GLY A 165 -6.96 27.14 2.18
CA GLY A 165 -7.45 26.40 3.33
C GLY A 165 -6.33 25.73 4.13
N THR A 166 -6.61 24.55 4.66
CA THR A 166 -5.73 23.74 5.52
C THR A 166 -5.50 22.38 4.91
N GLY A 167 -4.35 21.79 5.20
CA GLY A 167 -3.94 20.52 4.62
C GLY A 167 -2.65 20.00 5.22
N ILE A 168 -2.12 18.97 4.59
CA ILE A 168 -0.77 18.46 4.87
C ILE A 168 0.24 19.12 3.94
N ARG A 169 1.41 19.45 4.47
CA ARG A 169 2.53 20.07 3.77
C ARG A 169 3.76 19.19 3.93
N PHE A 170 4.31 18.75 2.81
CA PHE A 170 5.58 18.06 2.70
C PHE A 170 6.68 19.04 2.35
N LEU A 171 7.74 19.09 3.15
CA LEU A 171 8.76 20.14 3.08
C LEU A 171 10.04 19.62 2.43
N SER A 172 10.09 19.47 1.11
CA SER A 172 11.25 18.83 0.45
C SER A 172 12.56 19.63 0.47
N GLY A 173 12.50 20.88 0.92
CA GLY A 173 13.69 21.71 1.13
C GLY A 173 14.23 21.72 2.56
N GLN A 174 13.48 21.16 3.52
CA GLN A 174 13.76 21.29 4.95
C GLN A 174 13.87 19.92 5.61
N ASP A 175 14.83 19.78 6.53
CA ASP A 175 14.93 18.65 7.47
C ASP A 175 14.42 19.16 8.82
N LEU A 176 13.13 18.96 9.06
CA LEU A 176 12.36 19.49 10.19
C LEU A 176 12.65 18.71 11.47
N ASN A 177 12.76 17.38 11.35
CA ASN A 177 13.00 16.50 12.48
C ASN A 177 14.51 16.34 12.82
N LYS A 178 15.40 16.89 11.98
CA LYS A 178 16.86 16.93 12.13
C LYS A 178 17.48 15.53 12.15
N ASP A 179 16.95 14.61 11.37
CA ASP A 179 17.50 13.26 11.24
C ASP A 179 18.55 13.13 10.13
N GLY A 180 18.79 14.20 9.37
CA GLY A 180 19.75 14.24 8.27
C GLY A 180 19.15 13.79 6.92
N GLU A 181 17.90 13.35 6.90
CA GLU A 181 17.15 13.04 5.70
C GLU A 181 16.12 14.15 5.41
N LYS A 182 15.78 14.33 4.13
CA LYS A 182 14.65 15.17 3.73
C LYS A 182 13.54 14.28 3.22
N ALA A 183 12.71 13.78 4.14
CA ALA A 183 11.69 12.79 3.86
C ALA A 183 10.48 13.00 4.77
N GLY A 184 9.28 12.98 4.19
CA GLY A 184 8.03 13.19 4.92
C GLY A 184 6.96 12.23 4.44
N ASN A 185 6.12 11.76 5.38
CA ASN A 185 5.08 10.80 5.07
C ASN A 185 3.80 11.08 5.86
N LEU A 186 2.68 10.93 5.16
CA LEU A 186 1.32 10.88 5.65
C LEU A 186 0.84 9.44 5.57
N SER A 187 0.20 8.89 6.61
CA SER A 187 -0.46 7.59 6.54
C SER A 187 -1.72 7.47 7.39
N PHE A 188 -2.61 6.55 7.02
CA PHE A 188 -3.79 6.16 7.79
C PHE A 188 -4.22 4.75 7.38
N THR A 189 -5.03 4.10 8.21
CA THR A 189 -5.44 2.71 8.01
C THR A 189 -6.93 2.62 7.69
N VAL A 190 -7.29 1.71 6.79
CA VAL A 190 -8.67 1.47 6.35
C VAL A 190 -8.99 -0.03 6.48
N LYS A 191 -10.19 -0.33 6.96
CA LYS A 191 -10.79 -1.67 7.07
C LYS A 191 -12.13 -1.72 6.33
N GLY A 192 -12.78 -2.89 6.31
CA GLY A 192 -14.08 -3.09 5.66
C GLY A 192 -13.97 -3.39 4.16
N LEU A 193 -12.85 -4.01 3.76
CA LEU A 193 -12.61 -4.44 2.38
C LEU A 193 -13.58 -5.55 1.97
N ASN A 194 -13.93 -5.60 0.68
CA ASN A 194 -14.68 -6.73 0.13
C ASN A 194 -13.72 -7.84 -0.29
N ASN A 195 -13.86 -9.03 0.32
CA ASN A 195 -12.96 -10.16 0.12
C ASN A 195 -13.41 -11.10 -1.02
N GLU A 196 -14.64 -10.97 -1.51
CA GLU A 196 -15.23 -11.90 -2.49
C GLU A 196 -15.42 -11.29 -3.90
N LYS A 197 -15.89 -10.03 -4.00
CA LYS A 197 -16.14 -9.32 -5.29
C LYS A 197 -15.69 -7.86 -5.20
N GLY A 198 -15.30 -7.24 -6.32
CA GLY A 198 -14.96 -5.81 -6.32
C GLY A 198 -13.74 -5.47 -5.45
N ARG A 199 -12.65 -6.25 -5.61
CA ARG A 199 -11.35 -6.06 -4.94
C ARG A 199 -10.53 -4.89 -5.50
N TRP A 200 -11.17 -4.02 -6.28
CA TRP A 200 -10.54 -2.86 -6.89
C TRP A 200 -10.80 -1.62 -6.06
N TYR A 201 -9.74 -0.87 -5.84
CA TYR A 201 -9.75 0.34 -5.04
C TYR A 201 -9.00 1.43 -5.79
N ARG A 202 -9.46 2.66 -5.61
CA ARG A 202 -8.78 3.87 -6.04
C ARG A 202 -8.35 4.65 -4.82
N ILE A 203 -7.09 5.07 -4.81
CA ILE A 203 -6.64 6.15 -3.93
C ILE A 203 -6.56 7.41 -4.79
N LEU A 204 -7.19 8.47 -4.31
CA LEU A 204 -7.12 9.80 -4.92
C LEU A 204 -6.46 10.75 -3.93
N VAL A 205 -5.47 11.50 -4.41
CA VAL A 205 -4.77 12.53 -3.64
C VAL A 205 -4.94 13.84 -4.39
N ARG A 206 -5.60 14.81 -3.76
CA ARG A 206 -5.65 16.17 -4.29
C ARG A 206 -4.43 16.91 -3.77
N GLY A 207 -3.45 17.11 -4.65
CA GLY A 207 -2.16 17.68 -4.31
C GLY A 207 -1.76 18.87 -5.18
N LEU A 208 -0.88 19.72 -4.65
CA LEU A 208 -0.29 20.84 -5.36
C LEU A 208 1.19 20.94 -5.01
N ALA A 209 2.04 20.85 -6.03
CA ALA A 209 3.49 21.02 -5.86
C ALA A 209 3.89 22.47 -6.12
N GLN A 210 4.40 23.16 -5.11
CA GLN A 210 5.00 24.48 -5.27
C GLN A 210 6.15 24.44 -6.27
N ASP A 211 6.48 25.55 -6.92
CA ASP A 211 7.46 25.62 -8.02
C ASP A 211 8.83 24.99 -7.68
N ASN A 212 9.25 25.12 -6.43
CA ASN A 212 10.55 24.64 -5.96
C ASN A 212 10.49 23.25 -5.30
N PHE A 213 9.31 22.64 -5.19
CA PHE A 213 9.22 21.27 -4.71
C PHE A 213 9.97 20.36 -5.66
N ALA A 214 10.97 19.68 -5.13
CA ALA A 214 11.79 18.74 -5.86
C ALA A 214 12.20 17.57 -4.97
N VAL A 215 12.36 16.41 -5.60
CA VAL A 215 12.92 15.19 -5.02
C VAL A 215 13.87 14.54 -6.02
N GLU A 216 14.84 13.77 -5.53
CA GLU A 216 15.69 12.92 -6.35
C GLU A 216 15.03 11.55 -6.60
N ASP A 217 15.47 10.84 -7.64
CA ASP A 217 15.05 9.48 -7.96
C ASP A 217 13.52 9.25 -8.03
N GLU A 218 12.77 10.30 -8.38
CA GLU A 218 11.31 10.28 -8.46
C GLU A 218 10.60 9.89 -7.14
N GLU A 219 11.23 10.18 -6.00
CA GLU A 219 10.75 9.79 -4.66
C GLU A 219 9.61 10.70 -4.13
N LEU A 220 8.56 10.92 -4.92
CA LEU A 220 7.24 11.40 -4.45
C LEU A 220 6.21 10.35 -4.87
N TYR A 221 5.47 9.78 -3.91
CA TYR A 221 4.70 8.56 -4.14
C TYR A 221 3.37 8.47 -3.40
N ILE A 222 2.50 7.62 -3.94
CA ILE A 222 1.31 7.08 -3.27
C ILE A 222 1.56 5.59 -3.03
N LYS A 223 1.28 5.10 -1.82
CA LYS A 223 1.51 3.72 -1.39
C LYS A 223 0.26 3.15 -0.71
N ALA A 224 -0.07 1.89 -0.99
CA ALA A 224 -1.05 1.12 -0.26
C ALA A 224 -0.40 -0.18 0.21
N GLU A 225 -0.30 -0.37 1.53
CA GLU A 225 0.21 -1.57 2.17
C GLU A 225 -0.94 -2.47 2.57
N TYR A 226 -0.81 -3.76 2.30
CA TYR A 226 -1.81 -4.80 2.50
C TYR A 226 -1.51 -5.56 3.78
N PHE A 227 -2.52 -5.79 4.61
CA PHE A 227 -2.40 -6.56 5.84
C PHE A 227 -3.53 -7.58 5.95
N LYS A 228 -3.28 -8.63 6.74
CA LYS A 228 -4.27 -9.59 7.23
C LYS A 228 -4.30 -9.62 8.76
N GLU A 229 -5.26 -10.36 9.31
CA GLU A 229 -5.44 -10.56 10.75
C GLU A 229 -5.62 -9.22 11.47
N ASP A 230 -6.52 -8.40 10.93
CA ASP A 230 -6.93 -7.12 11.48
C ASP A 230 -5.81 -6.07 11.51
N GLY A 231 -4.89 -6.14 10.53
CA GLY A 231 -3.76 -5.21 10.40
C GLY A 231 -2.47 -5.66 11.09
N LYS A 232 -2.45 -6.86 11.69
CA LYS A 232 -1.29 -7.35 12.47
C LYS A 232 -0.18 -7.89 11.60
N ASN A 233 -0.52 -8.49 10.46
CA ASN A 233 0.44 -9.16 9.59
C ASN A 233 0.49 -8.45 8.23
N ALA A 234 1.61 -7.79 7.94
CA ALA A 234 1.87 -7.20 6.64
C ALA A 234 2.01 -8.30 5.58
N LEU A 235 1.39 -8.10 4.42
CA LEU A 235 1.42 -9.04 3.30
C LEU A 235 2.30 -8.52 2.16
N ASP A 236 1.97 -7.36 1.60
CA ASP A 236 2.69 -6.73 0.49
C ASP A 236 2.26 -5.25 0.37
N TYR A 237 2.71 -4.52 -0.65
CA TYR A 237 2.27 -3.16 -0.93
C TYR A 237 2.37 -2.81 -2.41
N ILE A 238 1.56 -1.85 -2.86
CA ILE A 238 1.76 -1.16 -4.12
C ILE A 238 2.26 0.26 -3.84
N LYS A 239 3.25 0.72 -4.61
CA LYS A 239 3.79 2.09 -4.57
C LYS A 239 3.82 2.60 -6.01
N LYS A 240 3.26 3.79 -6.24
CA LYS A 240 3.33 4.50 -7.52
C LYS A 240 4.02 5.84 -7.29
N SER A 241 5.10 6.09 -8.03
CA SER A 241 5.66 7.44 -8.10
C SER A 241 4.71 8.35 -8.89
N ILE A 242 4.54 9.57 -8.40
CA ILE A 242 3.77 10.63 -9.05
C ILE A 242 4.67 11.82 -9.45
N TYR A 243 5.97 11.74 -9.18
CA TYR A 243 6.90 12.85 -9.47
C TYR A 243 7.11 13.07 -10.96
N ALA A 244 7.26 12.00 -11.74
CA ALA A 244 7.42 12.09 -13.20
C ALA A 244 6.20 12.77 -13.87
N GLN A 245 4.99 12.49 -13.37
CA GLN A 245 3.76 13.15 -13.82
C GLN A 245 3.82 14.65 -13.51
N LEU A 246 4.19 15.01 -12.28
CA LEU A 246 4.36 16.40 -11.85
C LEU A 246 5.35 17.18 -12.72
N GLU A 247 6.49 16.60 -13.07
CA GLU A 247 7.48 17.25 -13.96
C GLU A 247 6.96 17.43 -15.39
N LEU A 248 6.26 16.42 -15.93
CA LEU A 248 5.63 16.51 -17.24
C LEU A 248 4.59 17.64 -17.28
N GLU A 249 3.80 17.77 -16.22
CA GLU A 249 2.75 18.79 -16.10
C GLU A 249 3.34 20.19 -16.02
N ARG A 250 4.39 20.41 -15.21
CA ARG A 250 5.11 21.70 -15.15
C ARG A 250 5.61 22.15 -16.52
N LYS A 251 6.10 21.20 -17.33
CA LYS A 251 6.56 21.47 -18.69
C LYS A 251 5.39 21.78 -19.64
N SER A 252 4.30 21.02 -19.52
CA SER A 252 3.17 21.07 -20.47
C SER A 252 2.23 22.26 -20.23
N PHE A 253 2.14 22.76 -18.99
CA PHE A 253 1.22 23.83 -18.60
C PHE A 253 1.92 25.17 -18.33
N LYS A 254 3.10 25.38 -18.91
CA LYS A 254 3.84 26.63 -18.77
C LYS A 254 3.12 27.75 -19.54
N ASP A 255 2.55 28.69 -18.80
CA ASP A 255 2.01 29.97 -19.30
C ASP A 255 2.83 31.15 -18.75
N PRO A 256 3.69 31.79 -19.56
CA PRO A 256 4.60 32.85 -19.09
C PRO A 256 3.89 34.03 -18.40
N GLY A 257 2.65 34.36 -18.80
CA GLY A 257 1.89 35.46 -18.22
C GLY A 257 1.44 35.16 -16.79
N THR A 258 0.66 34.09 -16.63
CA THR A 258 0.09 33.67 -15.34
C THR A 258 1.17 33.16 -14.39
N ASN A 259 2.18 32.45 -14.89
CA ASN A 259 3.25 31.91 -14.04
C ASN A 259 4.17 33.00 -13.47
N LYS A 260 4.23 34.20 -14.08
CA LYS A 260 5.03 35.31 -13.55
C LYS A 260 4.50 35.84 -12.21
N SER A 261 3.18 35.79 -12.00
CA SER A 261 2.54 36.28 -10.77
C SER A 261 2.21 35.17 -9.78
N LEU A 262 1.76 34.00 -10.26
CA LEU A 262 1.21 32.92 -9.42
C LEU A 262 2.11 31.68 -9.31
N GLY A 263 3.17 31.59 -10.13
CA GLY A 263 3.99 30.38 -10.23
C GLY A 263 3.41 29.33 -11.18
N ALA A 264 4.12 28.21 -11.34
CA ALA A 264 3.72 27.06 -12.17
C ALA A 264 2.86 26.04 -11.42
N ALA A 265 2.80 26.14 -10.09
CA ALA A 265 2.06 25.26 -9.21
C ALA A 265 0.54 25.31 -9.47
N THR A 266 -0.08 24.14 -9.61
CA THR A 266 -1.53 24.02 -9.79
C THR A 266 -2.07 22.78 -9.06
N TRP A 267 -3.33 22.85 -8.61
CA TRP A 267 -4.01 21.73 -7.95
C TRP A 267 -4.28 20.59 -8.93
N ARG A 268 -4.00 19.35 -8.50
CA ARG A 268 -4.11 18.14 -9.31
C ARG A 268 -4.65 16.97 -8.51
N ASN A 269 -5.31 16.06 -9.21
CA ASN A 269 -5.74 14.79 -8.66
C ASN A 269 -4.76 13.71 -9.14
N TYR A 270 -3.97 13.22 -8.21
CA TYR A 270 -3.12 12.05 -8.43
C TYR A 270 -3.91 10.82 -8.01
N SER A 271 -3.78 9.74 -8.77
CA SER A 271 -4.48 8.50 -8.44
C SER A 271 -3.66 7.25 -8.72
N ILE A 272 -3.98 6.23 -7.93
CA ILE A 272 -3.59 4.86 -8.19
C ILE A 272 -4.83 3.98 -8.07
N ASP A 273 -5.07 3.22 -9.14
CA ASP A 273 -6.03 2.13 -9.13
C ASP A 273 -5.27 0.85 -8.90
N PHE A 274 -5.74 0.04 -7.96
CA PHE A 274 -5.13 -1.24 -7.67
C PHE A 274 -6.19 -2.24 -7.27
N ARG A 275 -5.84 -3.50 -7.47
CA ARG A 275 -6.61 -4.63 -6.96
C ARG A 275 -5.88 -5.22 -5.77
N THR A 276 -6.59 -5.58 -4.70
CA THR A 276 -5.93 -6.36 -3.63
C THR A 276 -5.48 -7.71 -4.20
N PRO A 277 -4.22 -8.13 -3.95
CA PRO A 277 -3.66 -9.34 -4.55
C PRO A 277 -4.33 -10.61 -4.02
N PHE A 278 -4.65 -10.62 -2.72
CA PHE A 278 -5.17 -11.79 -2.01
C PHE A 278 -6.54 -11.51 -1.37
N PRO A 279 -7.44 -12.50 -1.26
CA PRO A 279 -8.72 -12.34 -0.55
C PRO A 279 -8.56 -12.20 0.98
N GLU A 280 -7.41 -12.59 1.54
CA GLU A 280 -7.08 -12.45 2.97
C GLU A 280 -6.70 -11.03 3.37
N VAL A 281 -6.50 -10.13 2.41
CA VAL A 281 -6.25 -8.72 2.70
C VAL A 281 -7.50 -8.14 3.34
N ASP A 282 -7.46 -7.88 4.64
CA ASP A 282 -8.58 -7.33 5.42
C ASP A 282 -8.37 -5.85 5.80
N THR A 283 -7.13 -5.38 5.71
CA THR A 283 -6.72 -4.06 6.17
C THR A 283 -5.74 -3.43 5.17
N LEU A 284 -5.93 -2.14 4.88
CA LEU A 284 -5.02 -1.34 4.07
C LEU A 284 -4.39 -0.24 4.91
N LYS A 285 -3.07 -0.05 4.84
CA LYS A 285 -2.43 1.19 5.29
C LYS A 285 -2.08 2.03 4.07
N ILE A 286 -2.75 3.16 3.94
CA ILE A 286 -2.54 4.09 2.84
C ILE A 286 -1.49 5.11 3.28
N SER A 287 -0.52 5.37 2.41
CA SER A 287 0.50 6.38 2.66
C SER A 287 0.73 7.25 1.43
N VAL A 288 1.00 8.54 1.64
CA VAL A 288 1.53 9.46 0.64
C VAL A 288 2.80 10.02 1.23
N GLY A 289 3.88 10.04 0.47
CA GLY A 289 5.15 10.47 1.03
C GLY A 289 6.14 10.91 -0.02
N PHE A 290 7.21 11.52 0.46
CA PHE A 290 8.37 11.83 -0.34
C PHE A 290 9.65 11.46 0.41
N ASN A 291 10.70 11.10 -0.34
CA ASN A 291 12.06 10.93 0.15
C ASN A 291 13.02 11.76 -0.70
N LYS A 292 14.28 11.87 -0.27
CA LYS A 292 15.36 12.53 -1.01
C LYS A 292 14.97 13.95 -1.48
N GLY A 293 14.43 14.75 -0.56
CA GLY A 293 14.03 16.12 -0.85
C GLY A 293 15.19 16.94 -1.42
N ALA A 294 14.99 17.48 -2.62
CA ALA A 294 15.96 18.28 -3.37
C ALA A 294 15.55 19.76 -3.46
N GLY A 295 14.56 20.18 -2.65
CA GLY A 295 14.09 21.54 -2.60
C GLY A 295 15.20 22.51 -2.18
N LYS A 296 15.31 23.64 -2.88
CA LYS A 296 16.40 24.61 -2.64
C LYS A 296 16.06 25.72 -1.63
N SER A 297 14.82 25.75 -1.17
CA SER A 297 14.30 26.83 -0.32
C SER A 297 13.13 26.37 0.54
N THR A 298 12.77 27.19 1.53
CA THR A 298 11.69 26.88 2.49
C THR A 298 10.32 26.76 1.85
N ASN A 299 10.09 27.35 0.67
CA ASN A 299 8.87 27.22 -0.12
C ASN A 299 8.85 26.00 -1.07
N SER A 300 9.74 25.01 -0.86
CA SER A 300 9.78 23.78 -1.65
C SER A 300 8.80 22.76 -1.07
N GLU A 301 7.51 22.96 -1.33
CA GLU A 301 6.45 22.22 -0.64
C GLU A 301 5.51 21.46 -1.58
N PHE A 302 5.08 20.28 -1.15
CA PHE A 302 3.95 19.57 -1.74
C PHE A 302 2.77 19.59 -0.77
N TRP A 303 1.69 20.21 -1.19
CA TRP A 303 0.47 20.38 -0.41
C TRP A 303 -0.52 19.28 -0.74
N ILE A 304 -1.22 18.77 0.28
CA ILE A 304 -2.30 17.79 0.15
C ILE A 304 -3.52 18.37 0.86
N SER A 305 -4.59 18.63 0.10
CA SER A 305 -5.84 19.15 0.65
C SER A 305 -6.86 18.07 0.94
N GLU A 306 -6.75 16.93 0.25
CA GLU A 306 -7.76 15.87 0.30
C GLU A 306 -7.15 14.54 -0.07
N LEU A 307 -7.62 13.50 0.62
CA LEU A 307 -7.26 12.13 0.33
C LEU A 307 -8.52 11.26 0.39
N GLU A 308 -8.76 10.54 -0.70
CA GLU A 308 -9.88 9.63 -0.81
C GLU A 308 -9.43 8.19 -1.04
N VAL A 309 -10.15 7.25 -0.42
CA VAL A 309 -10.06 5.82 -0.71
C VAL A 309 -11.47 5.33 -1.00
N LEU A 310 -11.66 4.73 -2.16
CA LEU A 310 -12.95 4.22 -2.58
C LEU A 310 -12.83 2.87 -3.26
N PRO A 311 -13.77 1.94 -3.02
CA PRO A 311 -13.94 0.80 -3.90
C PRO A 311 -14.39 1.28 -5.27
N ILE A 312 -13.84 0.71 -6.33
CA ILE A 312 -14.24 0.98 -7.71
C ILE A 312 -14.72 -0.31 -8.37
N PRO A 313 -15.61 -0.23 -9.38
CA PRO A 313 -15.90 -1.38 -10.22
C PRO A 313 -14.64 -1.94 -10.87
N ASP A 314 -14.69 -3.21 -11.23
CA ASP A 314 -13.75 -3.83 -12.15
C ASP A 314 -13.55 -2.91 -13.38
N PRO A 315 -12.31 -2.48 -13.74
CA PRO A 315 -12.08 -1.61 -14.89
C PRO A 315 -12.70 -2.18 -16.18
N THR A 316 -13.16 -1.32 -17.10
CA THR A 316 -13.87 -1.77 -18.32
C THR A 316 -13.05 -2.69 -19.21
N ASN A 317 -11.73 -2.53 -19.19
CA ASN A 317 -10.75 -3.38 -19.87
C ASN A 317 -10.15 -4.46 -18.95
N TYR A 318 -10.47 -4.46 -17.66
CA TYR A 318 -10.12 -5.54 -16.77
C TYR A 318 -11.08 -6.71 -17.05
N THR A 319 -10.60 -7.60 -17.90
CA THR A 319 -11.06 -8.97 -17.84
C THR A 319 -10.52 -9.49 -16.51
N ARG A 320 -11.41 -9.76 -15.55
CA ARG A 320 -11.05 -10.67 -14.46
C ARG A 320 -10.31 -11.83 -15.13
N PRO A 321 -9.20 -12.34 -14.57
CA PRO A 321 -8.76 -13.69 -14.88
C PRO A 321 -9.90 -14.60 -14.44
N THR A 322 -10.97 -14.62 -15.23
CA THR A 322 -11.84 -15.76 -15.36
C THR A 322 -10.84 -16.85 -15.59
N ARG A 323 -10.95 -17.91 -14.81
CA ARG A 323 -10.49 -19.19 -15.28
C ARG A 323 -10.78 -19.20 -16.77
N ALA A 324 -9.78 -19.32 -17.66
CA ALA A 324 -10.11 -19.50 -19.07
C ALA A 324 -11.10 -20.64 -19.06
N SER A 325 -12.38 -20.31 -19.18
CA SER A 325 -13.43 -21.25 -19.39
C SER A 325 -13.17 -21.59 -20.82
N ASN A 326 -12.19 -22.46 -21.02
CA ASN A 326 -12.36 -23.47 -22.02
C ASN A 326 -13.68 -24.12 -21.61
N SER A 327 -14.76 -23.59 -22.22
CA SER A 327 -15.88 -24.34 -22.74
C SER A 327 -15.60 -25.82 -22.56
N ASN A 328 -16.35 -26.50 -21.67
CA ASN A 328 -16.26 -27.94 -21.39
C ASN A 328 -15.02 -28.60 -22.00
N PRO A 329 -13.90 -28.74 -21.25
CA PRO A 329 -12.66 -29.25 -21.82
C PRO A 329 -12.94 -30.51 -22.65
N PRO A 330 -12.25 -30.68 -23.79
CA PRO A 330 -12.49 -31.80 -24.68
C PRO A 330 -12.51 -33.11 -23.89
N ALA A 331 -13.44 -34.00 -24.24
CA ALA A 331 -13.55 -35.27 -23.55
C ALA A 331 -12.21 -36.02 -23.65
N LEU A 332 -11.72 -36.61 -22.56
CA LEU A 332 -10.39 -37.25 -22.54
C LEU A 332 -10.18 -38.25 -23.71
N LYS A 333 -11.25 -38.94 -24.12
CA LYS A 333 -11.27 -39.88 -25.27
C LYS A 333 -10.98 -39.25 -26.63
N SER A 334 -11.16 -37.94 -26.79
CA SER A 334 -10.85 -37.22 -28.04
C SER A 334 -9.41 -36.71 -28.09
N LEU A 335 -8.65 -36.86 -27.00
CA LEU A 335 -7.27 -36.40 -26.90
C LEU A 335 -6.27 -37.52 -27.20
N VAL A 336 -5.09 -37.12 -27.67
CA VAL A 336 -3.95 -38.03 -27.89
C VAL A 336 -3.06 -38.01 -26.65
N SER A 337 -2.78 -39.16 -26.04
CA SER A 337 -1.86 -39.22 -24.90
C SER A 337 -0.42 -38.96 -25.33
N LEU A 338 0.27 -38.10 -24.57
CA LEU A 338 1.69 -37.81 -24.72
C LEU A 338 2.55 -38.57 -23.69
N GLY A 339 1.93 -39.44 -22.89
CA GLY A 339 2.53 -40.13 -21.76
C GLY A 339 2.28 -39.44 -20.41
N GLY A 340 2.26 -40.24 -19.34
CA GLY A 340 1.95 -39.75 -18.00
C GLY A 340 0.54 -39.14 -17.94
N ARG A 341 0.46 -37.90 -17.44
CA ARG A 341 -0.79 -37.14 -17.30
C ARG A 341 -0.99 -36.10 -18.42
N TRP A 342 -0.23 -36.21 -19.53
CA TRP A 342 -0.22 -35.22 -20.61
C TRP A 342 -1.02 -35.68 -21.84
N TYR A 343 -1.72 -34.73 -22.44
CA TYR A 343 -2.62 -34.94 -23.55
C TYR A 343 -2.51 -33.80 -24.58
N TYR A 344 -2.65 -34.15 -25.85
CA TYR A 344 -2.70 -33.22 -26.97
C TYR A 344 -4.09 -33.20 -27.58
N ASP A 345 -4.64 -32.00 -27.79
CA ASP A 345 -5.88 -31.79 -28.52
C ASP A 345 -5.60 -31.55 -30.01
N PRO A 346 -5.94 -32.50 -30.91
CA PRO A 346 -5.71 -32.35 -32.34
C PRO A 346 -6.69 -31.39 -33.03
N ARG A 347 -7.70 -30.85 -32.30
CA ARG A 347 -8.78 -29.94 -32.71
C ARG A 347 -9.74 -30.46 -33.78
N ASN A 348 -9.24 -31.13 -34.82
CA ASN A 348 -10.00 -31.54 -36.02
C ASN A 348 -9.55 -32.90 -36.60
N GLY A 349 -8.93 -33.77 -35.79
CA GLY A 349 -8.71 -35.19 -36.16
C GLY A 349 -7.34 -35.57 -36.70
N GLY A 350 -6.41 -34.62 -36.90
CA GLY A 350 -5.01 -34.93 -37.20
C GLY A 350 -4.32 -35.51 -35.96
N LYS A 351 -4.04 -36.82 -35.92
CA LYS A 351 -3.38 -37.48 -34.77
C LYS A 351 -1.87 -37.24 -34.69
N GLU A 352 -1.31 -36.46 -35.61
CA GLU A 352 0.12 -36.16 -35.60
C GLU A 352 0.44 -35.18 -34.47
N ILE A 353 1.31 -35.62 -33.55
CA ILE A 353 1.75 -34.82 -32.41
C ILE A 353 2.76 -33.77 -32.92
N PRO A 354 2.58 -32.48 -32.60
CA PRO A 354 3.56 -31.45 -32.93
C PRO A 354 4.94 -31.78 -32.36
N LYS A 355 6.00 -31.44 -33.10
CA LYS A 355 7.39 -31.64 -32.63
C LYS A 355 7.70 -30.84 -31.35
N GLN A 356 7.03 -29.71 -31.17
CA GLN A 356 7.13 -28.85 -30.01
C GLN A 356 5.82 -28.09 -29.77
N PHE A 357 5.65 -27.63 -28.54
CA PHE A 357 4.61 -26.67 -28.14
C PHE A 357 5.25 -25.35 -27.73
N ASP A 358 4.74 -24.25 -28.28
CA ASP A 358 5.19 -22.88 -28.07
C ASP A 358 4.00 -21.91 -28.06
N SER A 359 4.26 -20.60 -28.10
CA SER A 359 3.20 -19.57 -28.05
C SER A 359 2.10 -19.71 -29.11
N THR A 360 2.32 -20.48 -30.19
CA THR A 360 1.36 -20.62 -31.29
C THR A 360 0.37 -21.78 -31.13
N ASN A 361 0.68 -22.77 -30.29
CA ASN A 361 -0.08 -24.02 -30.19
C ASN A 361 -0.15 -24.62 -28.77
N VAL A 362 0.42 -23.96 -27.76
CA VAL A 362 0.46 -24.48 -26.38
C VAL A 362 -0.92 -24.59 -25.72
N ASP A 363 -1.92 -23.92 -26.27
CA ASP A 363 -3.33 -24.05 -25.90
C ASP A 363 -3.96 -25.39 -26.32
N GLN A 364 -3.23 -26.23 -27.08
CA GLN A 364 -3.58 -27.63 -27.39
C GLN A 364 -2.95 -28.62 -26.42
N LEU A 365 -2.09 -28.17 -25.51
CA LEU A 365 -1.38 -29.01 -24.56
C LEU A 365 -2.09 -29.02 -23.21
N TYR A 366 -2.60 -30.19 -22.83
CA TYR A 366 -3.36 -30.40 -21.61
C TYR A 366 -2.62 -31.29 -20.61
N TYR A 367 -2.73 -30.92 -19.34
CA TYR A 367 -2.34 -31.73 -18.19
C TYR A 367 -3.61 -32.17 -17.44
N LEU A 368 -3.71 -33.46 -17.09
CA LEU A 368 -4.82 -33.98 -16.31
C LEU A 368 -4.50 -33.87 -14.82
N ALA A 369 -5.00 -32.85 -14.13
CA ALA A 369 -5.01 -32.73 -12.66
C ALA A 369 -6.25 -33.45 -12.09
N ASP A 370 -7.11 -32.78 -11.30
CA ASP A 370 -8.51 -33.19 -11.09
C ASP A 370 -9.35 -33.03 -12.35
N LYS A 371 -8.88 -32.17 -13.26
CA LYS A 371 -9.46 -31.89 -14.56
C LYS A 371 -8.36 -31.51 -15.56
N LEU A 372 -8.75 -31.38 -16.81
CA LEU A 372 -7.86 -30.94 -17.87
C LEU A 372 -7.53 -29.45 -17.71
N GLU A 373 -6.24 -29.17 -17.59
CA GLU A 373 -5.66 -27.83 -17.42
C GLU A 373 -4.67 -27.54 -18.55
N THR A 374 -4.53 -26.28 -18.95
CA THR A 374 -3.56 -25.82 -19.94
C THR A 374 -2.51 -24.93 -19.26
N PRO A 375 -1.61 -25.51 -18.44
CA PRO A 375 -0.76 -24.76 -17.49
C PRO A 375 0.20 -23.77 -18.17
N PHE A 376 0.57 -24.03 -19.43
CA PHE A 376 1.54 -23.24 -20.17
C PHE A 376 0.93 -22.10 -21.02
N VAL A 377 -0.39 -22.00 -21.10
CA VAL A 377 -1.05 -20.87 -21.80
C VAL A 377 -0.68 -19.56 -21.10
N ASN A 378 -0.30 -18.54 -21.89
CA ASN A 378 0.24 -17.24 -21.43
C ASN A 378 1.59 -17.31 -20.69
N ASN A 379 2.24 -18.48 -20.66
CA ASN A 379 3.53 -18.70 -19.99
C ASN A 379 4.70 -18.95 -20.95
N THR A 380 4.43 -19.11 -22.26
CA THR A 380 5.45 -19.38 -23.28
C THR A 380 6.11 -18.13 -23.87
N THR A 381 5.60 -16.95 -23.52
CA THR A 381 6.12 -15.64 -23.96
C THR A 381 6.63 -14.82 -22.78
N SER A 382 7.62 -13.97 -23.01
CA SER A 382 8.18 -13.08 -21.99
C SER A 382 8.76 -11.80 -22.61
N TRP A 383 9.42 -10.98 -21.80
CA TRP A 383 10.12 -9.79 -22.22
C TRP A 383 11.56 -9.84 -21.75
N LEU A 384 12.50 -9.64 -22.67
CA LEU A 384 13.88 -9.31 -22.33
C LEU A 384 13.92 -7.80 -22.07
N ARG A 385 13.85 -7.43 -20.79
CA ARG A 385 13.63 -6.03 -20.36
C ARG A 385 14.91 -5.20 -20.41
N ARG A 386 14.76 -3.89 -20.58
CA ARG A 386 15.84 -2.92 -20.40
C ARG A 386 16.48 -3.13 -19.03
N GLY A 387 17.81 -3.17 -18.99
CA GLY A 387 18.59 -3.40 -17.78
C GLY A 387 18.93 -4.87 -17.53
N TYR A 388 18.32 -5.82 -18.26
CA TYR A 388 18.74 -7.22 -18.23
C TYR A 388 19.97 -7.44 -19.11
N LEU A 389 20.59 -8.61 -18.97
CA LEU A 389 21.61 -9.09 -19.91
C LEU A 389 20.97 -10.05 -20.92
N ASP A 390 21.36 -9.92 -22.19
CA ASP A 390 21.06 -10.93 -23.20
C ASP A 390 21.89 -12.21 -22.97
N TYR A 391 21.64 -13.24 -23.78
CA TYR A 391 22.38 -14.50 -23.66
C TYR A 391 23.90 -14.35 -23.73
N PHE A 392 24.41 -13.35 -24.44
CA PHE A 392 25.85 -13.08 -24.58
C PHE A 392 26.42 -12.20 -23.47
N GLY A 393 25.60 -11.84 -22.47
CA GLY A 393 26.00 -10.98 -21.35
C GLY A 393 25.99 -9.49 -21.69
N LYS A 394 25.34 -9.09 -22.79
CA LYS A 394 25.24 -7.67 -23.18
C LYS A 394 24.00 -7.03 -22.57
N LEU A 395 24.17 -5.82 -22.02
CA LEU A 395 23.07 -5.04 -21.46
C LEU A 395 22.03 -4.69 -22.52
N VAL A 396 20.76 -4.92 -22.17
CA VAL A 396 19.60 -4.64 -23.00
C VAL A 396 19.18 -3.19 -22.79
N GLU A 397 19.16 -2.39 -23.86
CA GLU A 397 18.87 -0.95 -23.78
C GLU A 397 17.39 -0.60 -23.88
N LYS A 398 16.57 -1.50 -24.43
CA LYS A 398 15.12 -1.35 -24.64
C LYS A 398 14.44 -2.71 -24.48
N ASP A 399 13.22 -2.72 -23.95
CA ASP A 399 12.42 -3.93 -23.82
C ASP A 399 12.21 -4.61 -25.17
N GLN A 400 12.46 -5.93 -25.22
CA GLN A 400 12.29 -6.77 -26.40
C GLN A 400 11.30 -7.89 -26.07
N PHE A 401 10.27 -8.03 -26.89
CA PHE A 401 9.32 -9.13 -26.77
C PHE A 401 9.98 -10.44 -27.19
N VAL A 402 9.74 -11.51 -26.42
CA VAL A 402 10.29 -12.85 -26.65
C VAL A 402 9.13 -13.83 -26.73
N SER A 403 8.76 -14.24 -27.95
CA SER A 403 7.63 -15.14 -28.21
C SER A 403 7.88 -16.59 -27.77
N ASP A 404 9.14 -17.00 -27.73
CA ASP A 404 9.55 -18.37 -27.38
C ASP A 404 10.45 -18.34 -26.14
N SER A 405 9.94 -17.77 -25.04
CA SER A 405 10.65 -17.78 -23.76
C SER A 405 10.67 -19.18 -23.14
N LEU A 406 9.67 -19.99 -23.46
CA LEU A 406 9.58 -21.39 -23.08
C LEU A 406 9.01 -22.21 -24.25
N VAL A 407 9.71 -23.29 -24.59
CA VAL A 407 9.28 -24.28 -25.59
C VAL A 407 9.24 -25.65 -24.95
N ILE A 408 8.15 -26.37 -25.16
CA ILE A 408 7.87 -27.68 -24.56
C ILE A 408 7.98 -28.76 -25.63
N LEU A 409 8.66 -29.86 -25.31
CA LEU A 409 8.77 -31.03 -26.17
C LEU A 409 8.46 -32.29 -25.37
N PHE A 410 8.14 -33.37 -26.07
CA PHE A 410 7.92 -34.67 -25.46
C PHE A 410 8.89 -35.70 -26.02
N THR A 411 9.37 -36.56 -25.13
CA THR A 411 10.06 -37.80 -25.46
C THR A 411 9.28 -38.95 -24.84
N GLU A 412 9.70 -40.20 -25.07
CA GLU A 412 9.05 -41.36 -24.44
C GLU A 412 9.04 -41.31 -22.91
N LYS A 413 10.03 -40.64 -22.29
CA LYS A 413 10.24 -40.65 -20.84
C LYS A 413 10.05 -39.30 -20.17
N PHE A 414 10.21 -38.19 -20.91
CA PHE A 414 10.29 -36.85 -20.34
C PHE A 414 9.42 -35.86 -21.09
N ILE A 415 8.82 -34.93 -20.34
CA ILE A 415 8.57 -33.60 -20.85
C ILE A 415 9.89 -32.82 -20.81
N VAL A 416 10.22 -32.15 -21.90
CA VAL A 416 11.46 -31.40 -22.07
C VAL A 416 11.12 -29.92 -22.20
N LEU A 417 11.60 -29.10 -21.28
CA LEU A 417 11.37 -27.67 -21.24
C LEU A 417 12.64 -26.93 -21.66
N ARG A 418 12.60 -26.28 -22.82
CA ARG A 418 13.65 -25.37 -23.28
C ARG A 418 13.29 -23.97 -22.80
N SER A 419 13.98 -23.49 -21.78
CA SER A 419 13.68 -22.23 -21.10
C SER A 419 14.77 -21.19 -21.33
N LYS A 420 14.32 -19.96 -21.59
CA LYS A 420 15.18 -18.78 -21.55
C LYS A 420 15.32 -18.18 -20.15
N ASN A 421 14.62 -18.73 -19.16
CA ASN A 421 14.60 -18.29 -17.77
C ASN A 421 14.32 -16.78 -17.63
N LEU A 422 13.39 -16.26 -18.43
CA LEU A 422 12.96 -14.87 -18.41
C LEU A 422 11.60 -14.74 -17.70
N PRO A 423 11.50 -14.03 -16.57
CA PRO A 423 10.23 -13.86 -15.88
C PRO A 423 9.21 -13.14 -16.77
N ASN A 424 8.02 -13.74 -16.92
CA ASN A 424 6.93 -13.17 -17.71
C ASN A 424 6.09 -12.12 -16.96
N HIS A 425 6.59 -11.67 -15.81
CA HIS A 425 6.02 -10.64 -14.97
C HIS A 425 7.05 -9.53 -14.70
N PRO A 426 6.63 -8.36 -14.20
CA PRO A 426 7.57 -7.35 -13.69
C PRO A 426 8.39 -7.91 -12.52
N THR A 427 9.66 -7.52 -12.41
CA THR A 427 10.54 -7.83 -11.28
C THR A 427 10.94 -6.54 -10.56
N ALA A 428 11.66 -6.66 -9.44
CA ALA A 428 12.44 -5.54 -8.93
C ALA A 428 13.54 -5.12 -9.94
N VAL A 429 14.14 -3.95 -9.71
CA VAL A 429 15.29 -3.49 -10.48
C VAL A 429 16.53 -4.24 -10.01
N PHE A 430 17.11 -5.04 -10.90
CA PHE A 430 18.36 -5.76 -10.67
C PHE A 430 19.43 -5.29 -11.67
N PRO A 431 20.67 -5.03 -11.24
CA PRO A 431 21.17 -5.17 -9.88
C PRO A 431 20.67 -4.07 -8.95
N ASP A 432 20.25 -4.45 -7.75
CA ASP A 432 19.90 -3.53 -6.67
C ASP A 432 21.15 -3.24 -5.84
N ARG A 433 21.88 -2.21 -6.26
CA ARG A 433 23.09 -1.72 -5.56
C ARG A 433 22.78 -0.62 -4.55
N THR A 434 21.52 -0.19 -4.47
CA THR A 434 21.11 0.91 -3.60
C THR A 434 20.90 0.45 -2.16
N ARG A 435 20.47 -0.80 -1.98
CA ARG A 435 20.43 -1.48 -0.68
C ARG A 435 21.78 -2.11 -0.37
N TYR A 436 22.63 -1.39 0.36
CA TYR A 436 24.01 -1.78 0.65
C TYR A 436 24.14 -3.11 1.43
N LEU A 437 23.16 -3.47 2.26
CA LEU A 437 23.21 -4.68 3.10
C LEU A 437 22.47 -5.89 2.48
N ASP A 438 21.30 -5.65 1.89
CA ASP A 438 20.34 -6.68 1.46
C ASP A 438 19.87 -6.50 0.00
N GLY A 439 20.55 -5.66 -0.79
CA GLY A 439 20.36 -5.57 -2.23
C GLY A 439 20.98 -6.76 -2.95
N ASN A 440 20.39 -7.16 -4.07
CA ASN A 440 20.96 -8.20 -4.92
C ASN A 440 21.83 -7.55 -6.01
N PRO A 441 23.15 -7.77 -6.03
CA PRO A 441 24.07 -7.10 -6.95
C PRO A 441 24.12 -7.71 -8.35
N ASN A 442 23.35 -8.77 -8.62
CA ASN A 442 23.41 -9.54 -9.86
C ASN A 442 22.37 -9.05 -10.87
N TYR A 443 22.67 -9.25 -12.15
CA TYR A 443 21.72 -9.01 -13.24
C TYR A 443 20.81 -10.22 -13.46
N ILE A 444 19.62 -9.98 -14.00
CA ILE A 444 18.84 -11.03 -14.68
C ILE A 444 19.43 -11.19 -16.09
N GLN A 445 19.77 -12.42 -16.48
CA GLN A 445 20.29 -12.74 -17.80
C GLN A 445 19.44 -13.81 -18.50
N GLU A 446 19.21 -13.63 -19.80
CA GLU A 446 18.64 -14.67 -20.67
C GLU A 446 19.50 -15.95 -20.64
N GLN A 447 18.89 -17.07 -20.30
CA GLN A 447 19.52 -18.39 -20.30
C GLN A 447 19.14 -19.20 -21.54
N ARG A 448 19.66 -20.43 -21.63
CA ARG A 448 19.25 -21.47 -22.59
C ARG A 448 19.24 -22.83 -21.92
N ASP A 449 18.43 -22.94 -20.87
CA ASP A 449 18.34 -24.17 -20.11
C ASP A 449 17.45 -25.19 -20.81
N VAL A 450 17.77 -26.47 -20.58
CA VAL A 450 16.99 -27.60 -21.06
C VAL A 450 16.72 -28.50 -19.87
N TRP A 451 15.48 -28.51 -19.42
CA TRP A 451 15.03 -29.31 -18.28
C TRP A 451 14.30 -30.55 -18.78
N ARG A 452 14.65 -31.72 -18.24
CA ARG A 452 13.96 -32.99 -18.49
C ARG A 452 13.23 -33.42 -17.22
N ILE A 453 11.92 -33.49 -17.28
CA ILE A 453 11.07 -33.86 -16.15
C ILE A 453 10.40 -35.20 -16.48
N PRO A 454 10.52 -36.23 -15.63
CA PRO A 454 9.90 -37.54 -15.89
C PRO A 454 8.40 -37.44 -16.12
N LEU A 455 7.88 -38.09 -17.17
CA LEU A 455 6.43 -38.19 -17.42
C LEU A 455 5.73 -39.09 -16.40
N GLN A 456 6.47 -40.04 -15.84
CA GLN A 456 6.02 -40.97 -14.81
C GLN A 456 6.98 -40.89 -13.63
N PRO A 457 6.74 -40.01 -12.65
CA PRO A 457 7.57 -39.93 -11.47
C PRO A 457 7.48 -41.23 -10.66
N LYS A 458 8.60 -41.63 -10.06
CA LYS A 458 8.71 -42.82 -9.23
C LYS A 458 9.16 -42.41 -7.84
N GLU A 459 8.42 -42.83 -6.82
CA GLU A 459 8.77 -42.58 -5.43
C GLU A 459 10.17 -43.12 -5.11
N ASN A 460 10.97 -42.30 -4.41
CA ASN A 460 12.22 -42.72 -3.83
C ASN A 460 11.97 -43.19 -2.40
N PRO A 461 12.10 -44.49 -2.08
CA PRO A 461 11.87 -45.00 -0.72
C PRO A 461 12.90 -44.50 0.31
N LYS A 462 13.93 -43.77 -0.14
CA LYS A 462 14.94 -43.11 0.69
C LYS A 462 14.85 -41.58 0.59
N HIS A 463 13.65 -41.04 0.32
CA HIS A 463 13.43 -39.60 0.33
C HIS A 463 13.88 -38.99 1.67
N VAL A 464 14.47 -37.80 1.60
CA VAL A 464 14.97 -37.10 2.78
C VAL A 464 14.36 -35.71 2.79
N ALA A 465 13.67 -35.36 3.88
CA ALA A 465 13.12 -34.02 4.05
C ALA A 465 14.19 -33.07 4.58
N MET A 466 14.11 -31.83 4.13
CA MET A 466 14.82 -30.69 4.67
C MET A 466 14.22 -30.35 6.02
N THR A 467 15.10 -30.02 6.93
CA THR A 467 14.73 -29.42 8.21
C THR A 467 15.67 -28.26 8.46
N MET A 468 15.37 -27.45 9.47
CA MET A 468 16.30 -26.41 9.96
C MET A 468 17.69 -26.96 10.34
N LYS A 469 17.81 -28.28 10.55
CA LYS A 469 19.07 -28.98 10.87
C LYS A 469 19.63 -29.80 9.70
N ASN A 470 18.84 -30.03 8.66
CA ASN A 470 19.22 -30.80 7.48
C ASN A 470 19.00 -29.98 6.21
N THR A 471 20.05 -29.28 5.78
CA THR A 471 20.03 -28.39 4.62
C THR A 471 20.44 -29.08 3.31
N ARG A 472 20.69 -30.39 3.33
CA ARG A 472 21.29 -31.13 2.19
C ARG A 472 20.31 -32.02 1.42
N ALA A 473 19.03 -31.99 1.76
CA ALA A 473 18.00 -32.77 1.09
C ALA A 473 17.66 -32.25 -0.33
N LEU A 474 17.98 -30.99 -0.62
CA LEU A 474 17.93 -30.39 -1.96
C LEU A 474 19.30 -29.79 -2.32
N PRO A 475 19.65 -29.68 -3.61
CA PRO A 475 20.84 -28.95 -4.04
C PRO A 475 20.69 -27.44 -3.81
N MET A 476 21.81 -26.72 -3.67
CA MET A 476 21.83 -25.25 -3.56
C MET A 476 21.50 -24.51 -4.88
N GLY A 477 20.99 -25.23 -5.89
CA GLY A 477 20.66 -24.70 -7.21
C GLY A 477 19.20 -24.98 -7.57
N PRO A 478 18.90 -25.05 -8.89
CA PRO A 478 17.56 -25.39 -9.37
C PRO A 478 17.07 -26.73 -8.80
N ILE A 479 15.83 -26.73 -8.32
CA ILE A 479 15.13 -27.91 -7.77
C ILE A 479 13.87 -28.31 -8.56
N GLY A 480 13.46 -27.43 -9.46
CA GLY A 480 12.21 -27.53 -10.19
C GLY A 480 12.10 -26.37 -11.17
N VAL A 481 11.01 -26.37 -11.92
CA VAL A 481 10.75 -25.36 -12.95
C VAL A 481 9.28 -24.99 -12.97
N ALA A 482 9.02 -23.69 -12.90
CA ALA A 482 7.69 -23.12 -12.99
C ALA A 482 7.14 -23.22 -14.41
N VAL A 483 5.82 -23.08 -14.55
CA VAL A 483 5.15 -23.12 -15.85
C VAL A 483 5.58 -22.01 -16.81
N ASN A 484 6.17 -20.91 -16.33
CA ASN A 484 6.77 -19.86 -17.17
C ASN A 484 8.24 -20.12 -17.54
N GLY A 485 8.81 -21.25 -17.13
CA GLY A 485 10.19 -21.64 -17.42
C GLY A 485 11.22 -21.07 -16.44
N VAL A 486 10.84 -20.23 -15.48
CA VAL A 486 11.73 -19.79 -14.39
C VAL A 486 11.91 -20.94 -13.40
N VAL A 487 13.12 -21.14 -12.89
CA VAL A 487 13.43 -22.24 -11.98
C VAL A 487 13.05 -21.96 -10.53
N PHE A 488 12.66 -23.02 -9.82
CA PHE A 488 12.54 -23.02 -8.37
C PHE A 488 13.90 -23.34 -7.77
N PHE A 489 14.25 -22.67 -6.68
CA PHE A 489 15.43 -22.97 -5.86
C PHE A 489 15.01 -23.52 -4.50
N ASN A 490 15.97 -24.18 -3.84
CA ASN A 490 15.82 -24.65 -2.48
C ASN A 490 15.47 -23.50 -1.50
N PRO A 491 14.81 -23.76 -0.36
CA PRO A 491 14.36 -22.71 0.56
C PRO A 491 15.49 -21.99 1.34
N PHE A 492 16.76 -22.42 1.21
CA PHE A 492 17.93 -21.72 1.79
C PHE A 492 18.69 -20.94 0.71
N ASP A 493 19.32 -19.83 1.10
CA ASP A 493 20.21 -19.04 0.25
C ASP A 493 21.70 -19.30 0.55
N GLU A 494 22.60 -18.69 -0.25
CA GLU A 494 24.05 -18.95 -0.29
C GLU A 494 24.77 -18.76 1.07
N SER A 495 24.18 -18.03 2.02
CA SER A 495 24.72 -17.85 3.38
C SER A 495 24.29 -18.93 4.37
N ALA A 496 23.56 -19.97 3.93
CA ALA A 496 22.90 -20.92 4.82
C ALA A 496 22.06 -20.20 5.90
N GLU A 497 21.55 -19.00 5.58
CA GLU A 497 20.51 -18.40 6.40
C GLU A 497 19.29 -19.30 6.34
N VAL A 498 18.68 -19.50 7.50
CA VAL A 498 17.69 -20.53 7.77
C VAL A 498 16.38 -20.43 6.94
N ASP A 499 16.23 -19.38 6.14
CA ASP A 499 15.12 -19.16 5.20
C ASP A 499 15.55 -18.07 4.19
N ALA A 500 15.36 -18.29 2.88
CA ALA A 500 15.55 -17.29 1.84
C ALA A 500 14.48 -16.19 1.94
N VAL A 501 14.58 -15.32 2.95
CA VAL A 501 13.70 -14.15 3.18
C VAL A 501 14.29 -12.85 2.64
N TRP A 502 15.61 -12.77 2.51
CA TRP A 502 16.32 -11.55 2.14
C TRP A 502 16.59 -11.51 0.63
N ARG A 503 16.71 -10.32 0.03
CA ARG A 503 17.01 -10.10 -1.41
C ARG A 503 15.96 -10.55 -2.44
N LEU A 504 14.84 -11.13 -2.02
CA LEU A 504 13.72 -11.44 -2.93
C LEU A 504 13.04 -10.16 -3.44
N ASP A 505 12.50 -10.20 -4.66
CA ASP A 505 11.48 -9.25 -5.09
C ASP A 505 10.07 -9.66 -4.63
N ARG A 506 9.06 -8.86 -4.99
CA ARG A 506 7.64 -9.10 -4.64
C ARG A 506 7.07 -10.39 -5.22
N CYS A 507 7.74 -10.94 -6.22
CA CYS A 507 7.38 -12.19 -6.87
C CYS A 507 8.11 -13.38 -6.25
N CYS A 508 8.74 -13.17 -5.09
CA CYS A 508 9.49 -14.14 -4.32
C CYS A 508 10.70 -14.72 -5.07
N GLY A 509 11.28 -13.94 -5.99
CA GLY A 509 12.44 -14.36 -6.76
C GLY A 509 13.54 -13.30 -6.88
N HIS A 510 14.71 -13.73 -7.33
CA HIS A 510 15.86 -12.86 -7.62
C HIS A 510 16.88 -13.57 -8.53
N PRO A 511 17.84 -12.84 -9.12
CA PRO A 511 18.95 -13.45 -9.85
C PRO A 511 20.01 -14.06 -8.92
N SER A 512 20.61 -15.18 -9.35
CA SER A 512 21.79 -15.79 -8.72
C SER A 512 23.08 -15.10 -9.19
N PRO A 513 24.25 -15.38 -8.57
CA PRO A 513 25.55 -14.99 -9.12
C PRO A 513 25.83 -15.52 -10.54
N SER A 514 25.11 -16.56 -10.95
CA SER A 514 25.14 -17.08 -12.33
C SER A 514 24.12 -16.42 -13.27
N PHE A 515 23.50 -15.32 -12.81
CA PHE A 515 22.52 -14.48 -13.51
C PHE A 515 21.18 -15.16 -13.86
N GLU A 516 20.93 -16.35 -13.32
CA GLU A 516 19.64 -17.06 -13.44
C GLU A 516 18.65 -16.50 -12.41
N TYR A 517 17.56 -15.89 -12.87
CA TYR A 517 16.42 -15.51 -12.03
C TYR A 517 15.68 -16.75 -11.54
N HIS A 518 15.32 -16.82 -10.27
CA HIS A 518 14.70 -18.00 -9.67
C HIS A 518 13.79 -17.64 -8.51
N TYR A 519 12.85 -18.54 -8.18
CA TYR A 519 11.93 -18.36 -7.05
C TYR A 519 12.35 -19.24 -5.86
N HIS A 520 12.31 -18.67 -4.66
CA HIS A 520 12.50 -19.41 -3.41
C HIS A 520 11.18 -19.72 -2.69
N LYS A 521 10.11 -18.98 -3.01
CA LYS A 521 8.79 -19.13 -2.40
C LYS A 521 7.71 -19.12 -3.47
N TYR A 522 6.44 -19.21 -3.04
CA TYR A 522 5.30 -19.15 -3.94
C TYR A 522 5.38 -17.91 -4.84
N PRO A 523 5.57 -18.08 -6.16
CA PRO A 523 5.74 -16.95 -7.05
C PRO A 523 4.38 -16.36 -7.44
N SER A 524 3.86 -15.51 -6.57
CA SER A 524 2.55 -14.85 -6.68
C SER A 524 2.34 -14.10 -8.00
N CYS A 525 3.43 -13.74 -8.69
CA CYS A 525 3.41 -13.02 -9.96
C CYS A 525 3.47 -13.90 -11.21
N VAL A 526 3.70 -15.22 -11.10
CA VAL A 526 3.69 -16.08 -12.29
C VAL A 526 2.33 -15.94 -12.95
N ASN A 527 2.30 -15.63 -14.24
CA ASN A 527 1.07 -15.61 -15.02
C ASN A 527 0.54 -17.03 -15.15
N THR A 528 -0.04 -17.60 -14.10
CA THR A 528 -0.89 -18.77 -14.32
C THR A 528 -2.05 -18.33 -15.22
N PRO A 529 -2.63 -19.19 -16.05
CA PRO A 529 -3.74 -18.81 -16.93
C PRO A 529 -4.98 -18.28 -16.17
N TRP A 530 -4.90 -18.22 -14.83
CA TRP A 530 -5.96 -18.00 -13.86
C TRP A 530 -5.41 -17.10 -12.72
N ALA A 531 -6.29 -16.48 -11.95
CA ALA A 531 -5.90 -15.94 -10.64
C ALA A 531 -6.30 -16.97 -9.60
N ASP A 532 -5.34 -17.52 -8.86
CA ASP A 532 -5.66 -18.42 -7.75
C ASP A 532 -6.29 -17.60 -6.62
N ASP A 533 -7.62 -17.53 -6.63
CA ASP A 533 -8.42 -16.74 -5.71
C ASP A 533 -8.94 -17.56 -4.51
N GLY A 534 -8.41 -18.77 -4.34
CA GLY A 534 -8.79 -19.69 -3.28
C GLY A 534 -10.23 -20.19 -3.42
N ALA A 535 -10.83 -20.17 -4.62
CA ALA A 535 -12.18 -20.70 -4.84
C ALA A 535 -12.24 -22.23 -4.88
N GLU A 536 -11.12 -22.91 -5.13
CA GLU A 536 -10.98 -24.35 -5.28
C GLU A 536 -9.53 -24.79 -5.02
N HIS A 537 -9.22 -26.06 -5.26
CA HIS A 537 -7.85 -26.54 -5.23
C HIS A 537 -6.98 -25.78 -6.24
N SER A 538 -5.80 -25.36 -5.80
CA SER A 538 -4.88 -24.60 -6.64
C SER A 538 -4.50 -25.35 -7.91
N THR A 539 -4.23 -24.58 -8.96
CA THR A 539 -3.79 -25.10 -10.25
C THR A 539 -2.30 -25.38 -10.24
N LEU A 540 -1.84 -26.14 -11.25
CA LEU A 540 -0.43 -26.47 -11.42
C LEU A 540 0.41 -25.20 -11.66
N ILE A 541 1.48 -25.02 -10.89
CA ILE A 541 2.42 -23.88 -11.05
C ILE A 541 3.80 -24.30 -11.54
N GLY A 542 4.11 -25.59 -11.54
CA GLY A 542 5.35 -26.13 -12.07
C GLY A 542 5.59 -27.59 -11.69
N PHE A 543 6.81 -28.06 -11.87
CA PHE A 543 7.22 -29.43 -11.54
C PHE A 543 8.53 -29.42 -10.76
N ALA A 544 8.62 -30.29 -9.77
CA ALA A 544 9.89 -30.65 -9.15
C ALA A 544 10.69 -31.57 -10.10
N PHE A 545 12.00 -31.59 -9.95
CA PHE A 545 12.88 -32.39 -10.82
C PHE A 545 12.78 -33.91 -10.64
N ASP A 546 12.12 -34.37 -9.60
CA ASP A 546 11.73 -35.78 -9.44
C ASP A 546 10.46 -36.16 -10.24
N GLY A 547 9.85 -35.19 -10.93
CA GLY A 547 8.72 -35.38 -11.83
C GLY A 547 7.35 -35.15 -11.21
N TYR A 548 7.26 -34.93 -9.89
CA TYR A 548 5.97 -34.66 -9.25
C TYR A 548 5.52 -33.20 -9.46
N PRO A 549 4.21 -32.97 -9.65
CA PRO A 549 3.66 -31.63 -9.86
C PRO A 549 3.72 -30.80 -8.57
N VAL A 550 3.90 -29.48 -8.76
CA VAL A 550 3.85 -28.46 -7.70
C VAL A 550 2.63 -27.57 -7.96
N TYR A 551 1.71 -27.52 -7.00
CA TYR A 551 0.50 -26.71 -7.03
C TYR A 551 0.62 -25.46 -6.17
N GLY A 552 -0.28 -24.50 -6.41
CA GLY A 552 -0.46 -23.30 -5.59
C GLY A 552 -0.92 -23.61 -4.15
N PRO A 553 -1.23 -22.59 -3.33
CA PRO A 553 -1.31 -22.75 -1.88
C PRO A 553 -2.62 -23.31 -1.32
N TYR A 554 -3.68 -23.46 -2.11
CA TYR A 554 -5.01 -23.90 -1.67
C TYR A 554 -5.26 -25.38 -1.98
N GLU A 555 -5.78 -26.09 -0.98
CA GLU A 555 -6.30 -27.45 -1.08
C GLU A 555 -7.74 -27.45 -1.62
N SER A 556 -8.53 -26.48 -1.16
CA SER A 556 -9.93 -26.34 -1.52
C SER A 556 -10.39 -24.91 -1.23
N LYS A 557 -11.68 -24.63 -1.43
CA LYS A 557 -12.25 -23.29 -1.29
C LYS A 557 -11.91 -22.68 0.08
N GLY A 558 -11.06 -21.67 0.09
CA GLY A 558 -10.63 -20.91 1.27
C GLY A 558 -9.72 -21.68 2.23
N VAL A 559 -9.25 -22.87 1.87
CA VAL A 559 -8.41 -23.72 2.73
C VAL A 559 -7.01 -23.80 2.12
N LEU A 560 -6.04 -23.21 2.80
CA LEU A 560 -4.63 -23.37 2.44
C LEU A 560 -4.18 -24.81 2.74
N ALA A 561 -3.45 -25.44 1.82
CA ALA A 561 -2.97 -26.82 1.98
C ALA A 561 -2.12 -27.00 3.26
N LYS A 562 -1.32 -25.97 3.62
CA LYS A 562 -0.53 -25.97 4.86
C LYS A 562 -1.34 -26.03 6.15
N ASP A 563 -2.63 -25.67 6.09
CA ASP A 563 -3.56 -25.56 7.21
C ASP A 563 -4.69 -26.61 7.12
N SER A 564 -4.68 -27.44 6.07
CA SER A 564 -5.66 -28.51 5.87
C SER A 564 -5.55 -29.58 6.94
N LYS A 565 -6.67 -29.89 7.59
CA LYS A 565 -6.77 -30.98 8.57
C LYS A 565 -7.22 -32.29 7.93
N GLU A 566 -7.94 -32.21 6.82
CA GLU A 566 -8.46 -33.38 6.09
C GLU A 566 -7.37 -33.99 5.21
N HIS A 567 -6.53 -33.14 4.65
CA HIS A 567 -5.43 -33.52 3.75
C HIS A 567 -4.14 -32.84 4.21
N PRO A 568 -3.57 -33.25 5.37
CA PRO A 568 -2.38 -32.62 5.92
C PRO A 568 -1.16 -32.89 5.03
N LEU A 569 -0.38 -31.83 4.77
CA LEU A 569 0.93 -31.96 4.12
C LEU A 569 1.94 -32.62 5.06
N ASN A 570 2.80 -33.47 4.49
CA ASN A 570 3.98 -34.01 5.17
C ASN A 570 5.15 -33.00 5.18
N GLU A 571 6.31 -33.42 5.70
CA GLU A 571 7.52 -32.58 5.81
C GLU A 571 8.09 -32.11 4.47
N PHE A 572 7.69 -32.73 3.36
CA PHE A 572 8.10 -32.36 2.01
C PHE A 572 7.21 -31.28 1.38
N ASN A 573 6.17 -30.82 2.08
CA ASN A 573 5.02 -30.11 1.51
C ASN A 573 4.19 -30.96 0.53
N LEU A 574 4.15 -32.27 0.76
CA LEU A 574 3.47 -33.22 -0.13
C LEU A 574 2.34 -33.95 0.59
N HIS A 575 1.30 -34.26 -0.16
CA HIS A 575 0.30 -35.27 0.17
C HIS A 575 -0.15 -35.95 -1.12
N SER A 576 -1.15 -36.83 -1.05
CA SER A 576 -1.70 -37.50 -2.21
C SER A 576 -3.21 -37.58 -2.11
N ASP A 577 -3.88 -37.47 -3.26
CA ASP A 577 -5.31 -37.71 -3.40
C ASP A 577 -5.59 -38.68 -4.57
N PRO A 578 -6.78 -39.32 -4.65
CA PRO A 578 -7.10 -40.28 -5.71
C PRO A 578 -7.15 -39.70 -7.14
N LEU A 579 -7.41 -38.41 -7.30
CA LEU A 579 -7.50 -37.73 -8.58
C LEU A 579 -6.10 -37.37 -9.10
N ARG A 580 -5.25 -36.78 -8.25
CA ARG A 580 -3.95 -36.21 -8.63
C ARG A 580 -2.75 -37.12 -8.34
N GLY A 581 -2.90 -38.11 -7.46
CA GLY A 581 -1.77 -38.87 -6.93
C GLY A 581 -0.89 -37.99 -6.02
N PRO A 582 0.37 -38.38 -5.75
CA PRO A 582 1.28 -37.59 -4.93
C PRO A 582 1.61 -36.26 -5.59
N HIS A 583 1.54 -35.17 -4.84
CA HIS A 583 1.82 -33.82 -5.35
C HIS A 583 2.21 -32.86 -4.24
N TYR A 584 2.97 -31.84 -4.63
CA TYR A 584 3.41 -30.78 -3.73
C TYR A 584 2.46 -29.61 -3.73
N HIS A 585 2.38 -28.92 -2.59
CA HIS A 585 1.79 -27.60 -2.48
C HIS A 585 2.82 -26.58 -1.99
N VAL A 586 2.85 -25.42 -2.62
CA VAL A 586 3.55 -24.29 -2.00
C VAL A 586 2.86 -23.86 -0.71
N THR A 587 3.65 -23.40 0.27
CA THR A 587 3.17 -23.04 1.60
C THR A 587 3.60 -21.62 1.97
N PRO A 588 2.89 -20.58 1.50
CA PRO A 588 3.23 -19.20 1.77
C PRO A 588 3.38 -18.92 3.27
N GLY A 589 4.51 -18.32 3.66
CA GLY A 589 4.82 -17.99 5.06
C GLY A 589 5.07 -19.20 5.96
N LYS A 590 5.32 -20.39 5.40
CA LYS A 590 5.67 -21.59 6.15
C LYS A 590 6.79 -22.34 5.43
N PHE A 591 7.92 -22.54 6.10
CA PHE A 591 8.98 -23.44 5.61
C PHE A 591 8.39 -24.84 5.33
N PRO A 592 8.77 -25.52 4.24
CA PRO A 592 9.84 -25.22 3.27
C PRO A 592 9.42 -24.39 2.04
N HIS A 593 8.30 -23.66 2.10
CA HIS A 593 7.76 -22.74 1.07
C HIS A 593 7.34 -23.36 -0.27
N ILE A 594 8.22 -24.12 -0.94
CA ILE A 594 7.92 -24.80 -2.21
C ILE A 594 7.90 -26.31 -1.98
N ILE A 595 9.08 -26.94 -1.87
CA ILE A 595 9.22 -28.35 -1.52
C ILE A 595 10.29 -28.52 -0.45
N GLY A 596 10.08 -29.49 0.44
CA GLY A 596 11.04 -29.85 1.49
C GLY A 596 12.09 -30.85 1.04
N GLY A 597 12.04 -31.36 -0.18
CA GLY A 597 12.89 -32.46 -0.63
C GLY A 597 12.24 -33.19 -1.79
N TYR A 598 13.02 -34.00 -2.49
CA TYR A 598 12.47 -34.87 -3.52
C TYR A 598 11.79 -36.08 -2.90
N TRP A 599 10.53 -36.28 -3.24
CA TRP A 599 9.75 -37.45 -2.91
C TRP A 599 10.08 -38.59 -3.87
N GLY A 600 10.37 -38.24 -5.13
CA GLY A 600 10.74 -39.18 -6.18
C GLY A 600 12.24 -39.29 -6.46
N GLU A 601 12.54 -40.16 -7.41
CA GLU A 601 13.86 -40.32 -7.99
C GLU A 601 14.15 -39.16 -8.97
N VAL A 602 15.24 -38.43 -8.75
CA VAL A 602 15.71 -37.39 -9.69
C VAL A 602 16.56 -38.03 -10.78
N ASP A 603 16.20 -37.76 -12.04
CA ASP A 603 16.96 -38.27 -13.18
C ASP A 603 18.29 -37.50 -13.34
N PRO A 604 19.45 -38.16 -13.49
CA PRO A 604 20.74 -37.47 -13.67
C PRO A 604 20.81 -36.56 -14.92
N SER A 605 19.93 -36.76 -15.90
CA SER A 605 19.83 -35.97 -17.14
C SER A 605 18.89 -34.77 -17.05
N THR A 606 18.33 -34.50 -15.85
CA THR A 606 17.38 -33.41 -15.57
C THR A 606 17.86 -32.08 -16.14
N ARG A 607 19.13 -31.69 -15.91
CA ARG A 607 19.74 -30.52 -16.57
C ARG A 607 20.51 -30.98 -17.80
N GLY A 608 20.06 -30.57 -18.99
CA GLY A 608 20.82 -30.77 -20.23
C GLY A 608 22.16 -30.02 -20.19
N LYS A 609 23.20 -30.57 -20.85
CA LYS A 609 24.48 -29.85 -21.04
C LYS A 609 24.21 -28.51 -21.73
N LYS A 610 24.64 -27.39 -21.14
CA LYS A 610 24.67 -26.06 -21.78
C LYS A 610 25.55 -26.17 -23.03
N GLY A 611 24.96 -26.39 -24.20
CA GLY A 611 25.67 -26.50 -25.47
C GLY A 611 25.05 -25.56 -26.50
N PRO A 612 25.85 -24.97 -27.40
CA PRO A 612 25.30 -24.21 -28.52
C PRO A 612 24.44 -25.15 -29.39
N PRO A 613 23.43 -24.63 -30.11
CA PRO A 613 22.63 -25.44 -31.01
C PRO A 613 23.57 -26.13 -32.00
N LYS A 614 23.44 -27.44 -32.16
CA LYS A 614 23.90 -28.06 -33.40
C LYS A 614 23.04 -27.45 -34.51
N GLN A 615 23.72 -26.73 -35.42
CA GLN A 615 23.12 -26.20 -36.65
C GLN A 615 22.50 -27.32 -37.47
#